data_AF-A0A3D3Q617-F1
#
_entry.id   AF-A0A3D3Q617-F1
#
_cell.length_a   1.000
_cell.length_b   1.000
_cell.length_c   1.000
_cell.angle_alpha   90.00
_cell.angle_beta   90.00
_cell.angle_gamma   90.00
#
_symmetry.space_group_name_H-M   'P 1'
#
loop_
_entity.id
_entity.type
_entity.pdbx_description
1 polymer ?
#
loop_
_entity_poly.entity_id
_entity_poly.type
_entity_poly.pdbx_seq_one_letter_code
_entity_poly.pdbx_strand_id
1 'polypeptide(L)'
;MNDPACWLCGRPTYDPGKKDLQWSRGVAGGRQVLICPACQVERPDWQDGLERCVACGSVRLSVMLGEVVCRACGHEGSARAEVSELDDLITFTGA
;
A
#
# COMPACT_ATOMS: atom_id res chain seq x y z
N MET A 1 -17.22 -8.95 -5.45
CA MET A 1 -16.20 -8.06 -6.02
C MET A 1 -15.86 -7.04 -4.96
N ASN A 2 -14.66 -7.09 -4.38
CA ASN A 2 -14.15 -6.00 -3.56
C ASN A 2 -13.48 -5.03 -4.53
N ASP A 3 -14.24 -4.05 -5.02
CA ASP A 3 -13.67 -3.02 -5.87
C ASP A 3 -12.66 -2.19 -5.06
N PRO A 4 -11.52 -1.80 -5.65
CA PRO A 4 -10.59 -0.91 -4.98
C PRO A 4 -11.31 0.38 -4.57
N ALA A 5 -11.05 0.82 -3.34
CA ALA A 5 -11.69 1.97 -2.74
C ALA A 5 -10.69 2.79 -1.93
N CYS A 6 -11.05 4.04 -1.64
CA CYS A 6 -10.26 4.90 -0.77
C CYS A 6 -10.18 4.31 0.63
N TRP A 7 -8.96 4.16 1.14
CA TRP A 7 -8.74 3.61 2.47
C TRP A 7 -9.29 4.51 3.59
N LEU A 8 -9.37 5.83 3.36
CA LEU A 8 -9.85 6.79 4.37
C LEU A 8 -11.37 7.00 4.37
N CYS A 9 -12.02 6.94 3.21
CA CYS A 9 -13.44 7.28 3.09
C CYS A 9 -14.31 6.21 2.42
N GLY A 10 -13.72 5.09 1.99
CA GLY A 10 -14.44 3.98 1.36
C GLY A 10 -14.98 4.28 -0.04
N ARG A 11 -14.72 5.48 -0.60
CA ARG A 11 -15.19 5.83 -1.95
C ARG A 11 -14.62 4.85 -2.99
N PRO A 12 -15.45 4.24 -3.86
CA PRO A 12 -14.97 3.38 -4.95
C PRO A 12 -13.99 4.12 -5.86
N THR A 13 -13.03 3.39 -6.43
CA THR A 13 -12.10 3.96 -7.41
C THR A 13 -12.84 4.46 -8.64
N TYR A 14 -12.47 5.65 -9.08
CA TYR A 14 -12.94 6.29 -10.31
C TYR A 14 -11.75 6.92 -11.01
N ASP A 15 -11.86 7.13 -12.33
CA ASP A 15 -10.85 7.84 -13.10
C ASP A 15 -11.00 9.36 -12.86
N PRO A 16 -10.05 10.02 -12.17
CA PRO A 16 -10.14 11.44 -11.91
C PRO A 16 -9.89 12.25 -13.19
N GLY A 17 -10.41 13.48 -13.25
CA GLY A 17 -10.18 14.34 -14.41
C GLY A 17 -8.69 14.61 -14.60
N LYS A 18 -8.28 14.92 -15.84
CA LYS A 18 -6.86 15.19 -16.18
C LYS A 18 -6.20 16.29 -15.34
N LYS A 19 -6.99 17.21 -14.78
CA LYS A 19 -6.53 18.34 -13.95
C LYS A 19 -6.61 18.06 -12.45
N ASP A 20 -7.26 16.97 -12.07
CA ASP A 20 -7.38 16.59 -10.67
C ASP A 20 -6.11 15.89 -10.20
N LEU A 21 -5.88 15.93 -8.89
CA LEU A 21 -4.90 15.03 -8.28
C LEU A 21 -5.25 13.59 -8.66
N GLN A 22 -4.23 12.82 -8.99
CA GLN A 22 -4.38 11.40 -9.23
C GLN A 22 -4.52 10.67 -7.89
N TRP A 23 -5.08 9.46 -7.90
CA TRP A 23 -5.09 8.61 -6.72
C TRP A 23 -3.67 8.40 -6.20
N SER A 24 -3.46 8.71 -4.92
CA SER A 24 -2.20 8.44 -4.25
C SER A 24 -2.16 6.98 -3.83
N ARG A 25 -0.98 6.38 -3.97
CA ARG A 25 -0.68 4.99 -3.64
C ARG A 25 0.31 4.99 -2.49
N GLY A 26 0.02 4.19 -1.47
CA GLY A 26 0.86 4.01 -0.29
C GLY A 26 0.66 2.63 0.34
N VAL A 27 1.31 2.41 1.47
CA VAL A 27 1.23 1.13 2.21
C VAL A 27 0.72 1.41 3.61
N ALA A 28 -0.18 0.56 4.11
CA ALA A 28 -0.66 0.58 5.48
C ALA A 28 -0.84 -0.85 6.00
N GLY A 29 -0.16 -1.20 7.09
CA GLY A 29 -0.18 -2.55 7.66
C GLY A 29 0.33 -3.60 6.67
N GLY A 30 1.38 -3.29 5.92
CA GLY A 30 1.95 -4.15 4.88
C GLY A 30 1.10 -4.30 3.61
N ARG A 31 -0.05 -3.60 3.52
CA ARG A 31 -0.99 -3.74 2.40
C ARG A 31 -0.97 -2.52 1.51
N GLN A 32 -1.11 -2.75 0.21
CA GLN A 32 -1.30 -1.67 -0.76
C GLN A 32 -2.65 -0.98 -0.53
N VAL A 33 -2.62 0.33 -0.35
CA VAL A 33 -3.81 1.17 -0.23
C VAL A 33 -3.82 2.30 -1.27
N LEU A 34 -5.03 2.82 -1.51
CA LEU A 34 -5.28 3.96 -2.39
C LEU A 34 -5.96 5.09 -1.60
N ILE A 35 -5.57 6.33 -1.88
CA ILE A 35 -6.16 7.53 -1.29
C ILE A 35 -6.77 8.38 -2.40
N CYS A 36 -8.06 8.66 -2.32
CA CYS A 36 -8.76 9.40 -3.36
C CYS A 36 -8.29 10.87 -3.42
N PRO A 37 -8.47 11.53 -4.57
CA PRO A 37 -8.10 12.94 -4.76
C PRO A 37 -8.74 13.86 -3.72
N ALA A 38 -10.02 13.64 -3.37
CA ALA A 38 -10.73 14.46 -2.39
C ALA A 38 -10.07 14.38 -1.00
N CYS A 39 -9.76 13.19 -0.49
CA CYS A 39 -9.09 13.05 0.80
C CYS A 39 -7.67 13.63 0.81
N GLN A 40 -6.96 13.61 -0.33
CA GLN A 40 -5.64 14.26 -0.42
C GLN A 40 -5.72 15.79 -0.26
N VAL A 41 -6.84 16.41 -0.65
CA VAL A 41 -7.05 17.86 -0.53
C VAL A 41 -7.67 18.23 0.82
N GLU A 42 -8.69 17.48 1.24
CA GLU A 42 -9.54 17.84 2.38
C GLU A 42 -8.91 17.49 3.74
N ARG A 43 -7.97 16.53 3.79
CA ARG A 43 -7.39 16.03 5.03
C ARG A 43 -5.89 16.31 5.08
N PRO A 44 -5.41 17.31 5.82
CA PRO A 44 -3.98 17.64 5.88
C PRO A 44 -3.09 16.48 6.35
N ASP A 45 -3.66 15.59 7.17
CA ASP A 45 -3.05 14.44 7.84
C ASP A 45 -3.24 13.11 7.08
N TRP A 46 -3.70 13.14 5.82
CA TRP A 46 -4.04 11.92 5.07
C TRP A 46 -2.89 10.90 4.96
N GLN A 47 -1.65 11.33 5.15
CA GLN A 47 -0.45 10.49 5.10
C GLN A 47 -0.10 9.82 6.43
N ASP A 48 -0.70 10.23 7.56
CA ASP A 48 -0.25 9.80 8.89
C ASP A 48 -0.46 8.31 9.15
N GLY A 49 -1.47 7.72 8.51
CA GLY A 49 -1.72 6.29 8.53
C GLY A 49 -0.90 5.47 7.53
N LEU A 50 -0.07 6.12 6.71
CA LEU A 50 0.78 5.44 5.73
C LEU A 50 2.16 5.15 6.31
N GLU A 51 2.69 3.99 5.92
CA GLU A 51 4.07 3.63 6.19
C GLU A 51 5.03 4.56 5.44
N ARG A 52 6.21 4.76 6.05
CA ARG A 52 7.27 5.61 5.53
C ARG A 52 8.47 4.76 5.19
N CYS A 53 9.11 5.07 4.07
CA CYS A 53 10.38 4.46 3.71
C CYS A 53 11.41 4.68 4.82
N VAL A 54 12.01 3.61 5.34
CA VAL A 54 13.05 3.70 6.38
C VAL A 54 14.31 4.40 5.90
N ALA A 55 14.57 4.42 4.58
CA ALA A 55 15.74 5.07 4.00
C ALA A 55 15.56 6.57 3.73
N CYS A 56 14.35 7.03 3.37
CA CYS A 56 14.14 8.41 2.92
C CYS A 56 12.90 9.12 3.48
N GLY A 57 12.10 8.45 4.32
CA GLY A 57 10.89 9.00 4.94
C GLY A 57 9.68 9.19 4.02
N SER A 58 9.81 8.91 2.71
CA SER A 58 8.71 9.04 1.74
C SER A 58 7.60 8.01 1.98
N VAL A 59 6.35 8.44 1.78
CA VAL A 59 5.16 7.55 1.80
C VAL A 59 4.80 6.99 0.42
N ARG A 60 5.61 7.27 -0.63
CA ARG A 60 5.37 6.80 -2.00
C ARG A 60 5.79 5.34 -2.17
N LEU A 61 5.12 4.46 -1.43
CA LEU A 61 5.40 3.04 -1.32
C LEU A 61 4.43 2.21 -2.17
N SER A 62 4.93 1.12 -2.75
CA SER A 62 4.13 0.11 -3.46
C SER A 62 4.40 -1.27 -2.88
N VAL A 63 3.38 -2.14 -2.83
CA VAL A 63 3.59 -3.57 -2.58
C VAL A 63 3.71 -4.27 -3.92
N MET A 64 4.83 -4.95 -4.16
CA MET A 64 5.09 -5.73 -5.37
C MET A 64 5.57 -7.11 -4.95
N LEU A 65 4.82 -8.15 -5.30
CA LEU A 65 5.16 -9.55 -4.99
C LEU A 65 5.46 -9.82 -3.49
N GLY A 66 4.80 -9.10 -2.58
CA GLY A 66 5.03 -9.23 -1.14
C GLY A 66 6.15 -8.34 -0.59
N GLU A 67 6.83 -7.57 -1.44
CA GLU A 67 7.86 -6.62 -1.03
C GLU A 67 7.34 -5.18 -1.09
N VAL A 68 7.74 -4.35 -0.13
CA VAL A 68 7.50 -2.90 -0.13
C VAL A 68 8.64 -2.20 -0.86
N VAL A 69 8.31 -1.51 -1.94
CA VAL A 69 9.26 -0.75 -2.75
C VAL A 69 8.97 0.74 -2.64
N CYS A 70 9.98 1.51 -2.24
CA CYS A 70 9.91 2.97 -2.22
C CYS A 70 10.12 3.54 -3.62
N ARG A 71 9.09 4.16 -4.19
CA ARG A 71 9.15 4.77 -5.53
C ARG A 71 9.92 6.09 -5.58
N ALA A 72 10.28 6.65 -4.43
CA ALA A 72 11.06 7.89 -4.36
C ALA A 72 12.57 7.65 -4.40
N CYS A 73 13.07 6.58 -3.76
CA CYS A 73 14.52 6.30 -3.67
C CYS A 73 14.93 4.89 -4.10
N GLY A 74 13.98 4.01 -4.43
CA GLY A 74 14.25 2.64 -4.85
C GLY A 74 14.56 1.65 -3.73
N HIS A 75 14.46 2.05 -2.46
CA HIS A 75 14.69 1.13 -1.34
C HIS A 75 13.61 0.04 -1.30
N GLU A 76 14.04 -1.20 -1.11
CA GLU A 76 13.21 -2.40 -1.03
C GLU A 76 13.30 -2.98 0.38
N GLY A 77 12.17 -3.36 0.95
CA GLY A 77 12.11 -4.09 2.21
C GLY A 77 10.85 -4.96 2.25
N SER A 78 10.89 -6.04 3.03
CA SER A 78 9.77 -6.98 3.07
C SER A 78 8.50 -6.29 3.54
N ALA A 79 7.41 -6.44 2.80
CA ALA A 79 6.10 -6.14 3.39
C ALA A 79 5.94 -7.09 4.56
N ARG A 80 5.20 -6.69 5.60
CA ARG A 80 4.76 -7.65 6.60
C ARG A 80 3.81 -8.65 5.93
N ALA A 81 4.39 -9.64 5.26
CA ALA A 81 3.74 -10.89 4.97
C ALA A 81 3.50 -11.49 6.34
N GLU A 82 2.24 -11.51 6.77
CA GLU A 82 1.83 -12.52 7.71
C GLU A 82 2.05 -13.85 6.96
N VAL A 83 3.28 -14.36 7.02
CA VAL A 83 3.59 -15.75 6.69
C VAL A 83 2.80 -16.55 7.72
N SER A 84 1.57 -16.89 7.36
CA SER A 84 0.81 -17.88 8.12
C SER A 84 1.67 -19.12 8.22
N GLU A 85 1.82 -19.66 9.43
CA GLU A 85 2.56 -20.85 9.88
C GLU A 85 2.26 -22.17 9.11
N LEU A 86 1.78 -22.12 7.86
CA LEU A 86 1.46 -23.29 7.02
C LEU A 86 2.59 -23.75 6.09
N ASP A 87 3.67 -22.98 5.91
CA ASP A 87 4.83 -23.45 5.11
C ASP A 87 5.71 -24.49 5.86
N ASP A 88 5.57 -24.61 7.19
CA ASP A 88 6.25 -25.66 7.97
C ASP A 88 5.67 -27.08 7.75
N LEU A 89 4.50 -27.21 7.11
CA LEU A 89 3.90 -28.51 6.79
C LEU A 89 4.41 -29.13 5.49
N ILE A 90 5.19 -28.40 4.67
CA ILE A 90 5.67 -28.91 3.37
C ILE A 90 6.95 -29.77 3.53
N THR A 91 7.57 -29.83 4.72
CA THR A 91 8.78 -30.65 4.94
C THR A 91 8.49 -32.14 5.23
N PHE A 92 7.23 -32.56 5.46
CA PHE A 92 6.95 -33.91 6.02
C PHE A 92 6.29 -34.95 5.10
N THR A 93 6.27 -34.80 3.77
CA THR A 93 5.74 -35.88 2.90
C THR A 93 6.59 -36.17 1.66
N GLY A 94 7.17 -37.37 1.64
CA GLY A 94 7.83 -38.03 0.50
C GLY A 94 9.31 -38.25 0.76
N ALA A 95 9.78 -39.23 1.56
CA ALA A 95 9.53 -40.69 1.48
C ALA A 95 9.84 -41.28 0.10
#